data_AF-A0A482W7V0-F1
#
_entry.id   AF-A0A482W7V0-F1
#
_cell.length_a   1.000
_cell.length_b   1.000
_cell.length_c   1.000
_cell.angle_alpha   90.00
_cell.angle_beta   90.00
_cell.angle_gamma   90.00
#
_symmetry.space_group_name_H-M   'P 1'
#
loop_
_entity.id
_entity.type
_entity.pdbx_description
1 polymer ?
#
loop_
_entity_poly.entity_id
_entity_poly.type
_entity_poly.pdbx_seq_one_letter_code
_entity_poly.pdbx_strand_id
1 'polypeptide(L)'
;MSLTMIKVQALIKTALKCPPAILTVASQQFHNSSILKAWRPDSKDPKKFLEYNKVIYPPQAPDEPRRPAFVCHQRCNIKYSPWKMWYIACLVRGMTVDEAIKQLKFVMKKGAKDVRETIEEAKELAVKEHNVEFASNLWVGKYTHNRIKYKIQDFYFS
;
A
#
# COMPACT_ATOMS: atom_id res chain seq x y z
N MET A 1 26.29 -32.30 -72.36
CA MET A 1 27.41 -31.73 -71.59
C MET A 1 26.90 -30.54 -70.78
N SER A 2 27.34 -30.46 -69.52
CA SER A 2 27.17 -29.38 -68.54
C SER A 2 25.85 -29.29 -67.76
N LEU A 3 25.92 -29.77 -66.51
CA LEU A 3 24.91 -29.73 -65.45
C LEU A 3 24.87 -28.35 -64.78
N THR A 4 23.67 -27.81 -64.66
CA THR A 4 23.37 -26.53 -64.01
C THR A 4 23.36 -26.63 -62.48
N MET A 5 24.07 -25.68 -61.86
CA MET A 5 23.88 -25.07 -60.52
C MET A 5 23.12 -25.87 -59.45
N ILE A 6 23.86 -26.55 -58.57
CA ILE A 6 23.34 -27.08 -57.29
C ILE A 6 24.00 -26.32 -56.14
N LYS A 7 23.22 -25.39 -55.56
CA LYS A 7 23.17 -24.93 -54.15
C LYS A 7 24.47 -24.97 -53.33
N VAL A 8 25.15 -23.82 -53.28
CA VAL A 8 26.28 -23.44 -52.39
C VAL A 8 25.82 -23.22 -50.91
N GLN A 9 24.87 -24.00 -50.40
CA GLN A 9 24.42 -23.88 -48.99
C GLN A 9 24.48 -25.19 -48.20
N ALA A 10 25.17 -26.20 -48.73
CA ALA A 10 25.47 -27.45 -48.02
C ALA A 10 26.65 -27.33 -47.03
N LEU A 11 26.75 -26.20 -46.30
CA LEU A 11 27.87 -25.94 -45.38
C LEU A 11 27.46 -25.21 -44.10
N ILE A 12 26.23 -25.43 -43.62
CA ILE A 12 25.84 -25.09 -42.24
C ILE A 12 25.69 -26.39 -41.47
N LYS A 13 26.86 -26.85 -41.06
CA LYS A 13 27.19 -27.78 -39.99
C LYS A 13 26.01 -28.08 -39.06
N THR A 14 25.48 -29.28 -39.25
CA THR A 14 25.02 -30.17 -38.19
C THR A 14 25.98 -30.15 -36.98
N ALA A 15 25.40 -30.32 -35.79
CA ALA A 15 26.01 -30.60 -34.49
C ALA A 15 26.25 -29.41 -33.55
N LEU A 16 25.16 -28.93 -32.92
CA LEU A 16 25.13 -28.57 -31.50
C LEU A 16 23.74 -28.90 -30.95
N LYS A 17 23.50 -30.18 -30.62
CA LYS A 17 22.33 -30.63 -29.86
C LYS A 17 22.80 -31.00 -28.46
N CYS A 18 23.07 -29.97 -27.65
CA CYS A 18 23.17 -30.10 -26.20
C CYS A 18 21.88 -29.50 -25.61
N PRO A 19 21.11 -30.24 -24.80
CA PRO A 19 19.92 -29.68 -24.15
C PRO A 19 20.34 -28.53 -23.21
N PRO A 20 19.67 -27.36 -23.21
CA PRO A 20 19.93 -26.32 -22.23
C PRO A 20 19.27 -26.72 -20.90
N ALA A 21 19.78 -27.76 -20.25
CA ALA A 21 19.24 -28.30 -19.01
C ALA A 21 20.15 -28.10 -17.79
N ILE A 22 21.21 -27.27 -17.87
CA ILE A 22 22.19 -27.11 -16.76
C ILE A 22 22.42 -25.65 -16.33
N LEU A 23 21.77 -24.63 -16.92
CA LEU A 23 21.95 -23.24 -16.47
C LEU A 23 20.72 -22.55 -15.86
N THR A 24 19.63 -23.27 -15.59
CA THR A 24 18.38 -22.66 -15.14
C THR A 24 18.02 -22.90 -13.66
N VAL A 25 18.95 -23.37 -12.83
CA VAL A 25 18.64 -23.74 -11.42
C VAL A 25 19.36 -22.89 -10.37
N ALA A 26 20.24 -21.95 -10.74
CA ALA A 26 21.01 -21.17 -9.77
C ALA A 26 20.51 -19.74 -9.48
N SER A 27 19.37 -19.30 -10.02
CA SER A 27 18.86 -17.93 -9.76
C SER A 27 17.76 -17.84 -8.69
N GLN A 28 17.29 -18.96 -8.16
CA GLN A 28 16.18 -18.97 -7.20
C GLN A 28 16.61 -18.83 -5.72
N GLN A 29 17.91 -18.74 -5.42
CA GLN A 29 18.43 -18.67 -4.05
C GLN A 29 18.97 -17.30 -3.63
N PHE A 30 18.89 -16.27 -4.48
CA PHE A 30 19.20 -14.92 -4.05
C PHE A 30 17.92 -14.17 -3.64
N HIS A 31 17.81 -13.81 -2.36
CA HIS A 31 16.72 -13.00 -1.79
C HIS A 31 16.66 -11.55 -2.34
N ASN A 32 17.49 -11.19 -3.31
CA ASN A 32 17.57 -9.87 -3.95
C ASN A 32 16.48 -9.62 -5.01
N SER A 33 15.72 -10.65 -5.42
CA SER A 33 14.59 -10.49 -6.37
C SER A 33 13.42 -9.65 -5.82
N SER A 34 13.41 -9.37 -4.51
CA SER A 34 12.40 -8.54 -3.83
C SER A 34 12.46 -7.06 -4.21
N ILE A 35 13.66 -6.49 -4.41
CA ILE A 35 13.83 -5.08 -4.79
C ILE A 35 13.26 -4.79 -6.18
N LEU A 36 13.45 -5.72 -7.13
CA LEU A 36 12.94 -5.55 -8.49
C LEU A 36 11.41 -5.65 -8.57
N LYS A 37 10.77 -6.31 -7.59
CA LYS A 37 9.30 -6.36 -7.50
C LYS A 37 8.70 -5.08 -6.91
N ALA A 38 9.45 -4.28 -6.15
CA ALA A 38 8.90 -3.10 -5.47
C ALA A 38 8.58 -1.93 -6.40
N TRP A 39 9.18 -1.90 -7.60
CA TRP A 39 9.05 -0.80 -8.58
C TRP A 39 8.28 -1.20 -9.85
N ARG A 40 7.69 -2.38 -9.85
CA ARG A 40 6.88 -2.87 -10.96
C ARG A 40 5.51 -2.20 -10.97
N PRO A 41 5.00 -1.67 -12.09
CA PRO A 41 3.65 -1.10 -12.16
C PRO A 41 2.56 -2.15 -11.88
N ASP A 42 2.88 -3.42 -12.11
CA ASP A 42 2.12 -4.63 -11.78
C ASP A 42 2.31 -5.11 -10.34
N SER A 43 3.19 -4.48 -9.55
CA SER A 43 3.34 -4.82 -8.13
C SER A 43 2.12 -4.32 -7.36
N LYS A 44 1.33 -5.27 -6.86
CA LYS A 44 0.20 -4.96 -5.98
C LYS A 44 0.75 -4.29 -4.74
N ASP A 45 0.58 -2.98 -4.63
CA ASP A 45 0.70 -2.30 -3.34
C ASP A 45 -0.13 -3.09 -2.31
N PRO A 46 0.35 -3.27 -1.08
CA PRO A 46 -0.38 -3.97 -0.05
C PRO A 46 -1.59 -3.13 0.33
N LYS A 47 -2.69 -3.42 -0.34
CA LYS A 47 -4.03 -2.87 -0.14
C LYS A 47 -4.79 -3.58 0.98
N LYS A 48 -4.15 -4.53 1.68
CA LYS A 48 -4.74 -5.28 2.81
C LYS A 48 -5.40 -4.37 3.85
N PHE A 49 -4.91 -3.15 4.04
CA PHE A 49 -5.55 -2.22 4.98
C PHE A 49 -6.84 -1.59 4.45
N LEU A 50 -6.90 -1.30 3.15
CA LEU A 50 -8.10 -0.77 2.49
C LEU A 50 -9.18 -1.85 2.32
N GLU A 51 -8.80 -3.13 2.35
CA GLU A 51 -9.74 -4.25 2.32
C GLU A 51 -10.67 -4.26 3.54
N TYR A 52 -10.27 -3.70 4.68
CA TYR A 52 -11.13 -3.61 5.86
C TYR A 52 -12.36 -2.73 5.64
N ASN A 53 -12.30 -1.73 4.76
CA ASN A 53 -13.45 -0.88 4.44
C ASN A 53 -14.54 -1.62 3.64
N LYS A 54 -14.20 -2.78 3.05
CA LYS A 54 -15.13 -3.59 2.24
C LYS A 54 -15.89 -4.62 3.07
N VAL A 55 -15.57 -4.73 4.35
CA VAL A 55 -16.22 -5.71 5.24
C VAL A 55 -17.64 -5.23 5.53
N ILE A 56 -18.62 -6.01 5.07
CA ILE A 56 -20.03 -5.77 5.33
C ILE A 56 -20.42 -6.58 6.56
N TYR A 57 -20.95 -5.91 7.56
CA TYR A 57 -21.45 -6.56 8.77
C TYR A 57 -22.92 -6.97 8.61
N PRO A 58 -23.37 -8.01 9.32
CA PRO A 58 -24.79 -8.33 9.39
C PRO A 58 -25.59 -7.20 10.07
N PRO A 59 -26.89 -7.07 9.75
CA PRO A 59 -27.78 -6.11 10.39
C PRO A 59 -27.86 -6.37 11.91
N GLN A 60 -27.91 -5.29 12.69
CA GLN A 60 -28.02 -5.37 14.15
C GLN A 60 -29.47 -5.64 14.59
N ALA A 61 -29.62 -6.32 15.73
CA ALA A 61 -30.92 -6.48 16.37
C ALA A 61 -31.37 -5.16 17.03
N PRO A 62 -32.68 -4.94 17.25
CA PRO A 62 -33.18 -3.69 17.86
C PRO A 62 -32.69 -3.43 19.29
N ASP A 63 -32.33 -4.50 20.02
CA ASP A 63 -31.87 -4.46 21.41
C ASP A 63 -30.32 -4.39 21.53
N GLU A 64 -29.60 -4.45 20.41
CA GLU A 64 -28.14 -4.35 20.40
C GLU A 64 -27.70 -2.87 20.41
N PRO A 65 -26.66 -2.49 21.17
CA PRO A 65 -26.11 -1.14 21.08
C PRO A 65 -25.60 -0.82 19.66
N ARG A 66 -25.69 0.46 19.29
CA ARG A 66 -25.21 0.95 18.00
C ARG A 66 -23.72 0.66 17.82
N ARG A 67 -23.36 -0.03 16.74
CA ARG A 67 -21.96 -0.30 16.39
C ARG A 67 -21.27 0.99 15.91
N PRO A 68 -20.07 1.31 16.42
CA PRO A 68 -19.32 2.46 15.92
C PRO A 68 -18.81 2.20 14.50
N ALA A 69 -18.92 3.21 13.63
CA ALA A 69 -18.29 3.19 12.32
C ALA A 69 -16.78 3.42 12.44
N PHE A 70 -16.01 2.82 11.54
CA PHE A 70 -14.57 3.05 11.43
C PHE A 70 -14.16 3.15 9.97
N VAL A 71 -13.09 3.88 9.71
CA VAL A 71 -12.55 4.08 8.36
C VAL A 71 -11.05 3.81 8.38
N CYS A 72 -10.59 2.99 7.45
CA CYS A 72 -9.18 2.71 7.28
C CYS A 72 -8.67 3.45 6.05
N HIS A 73 -7.65 4.29 6.22
CA HIS A 73 -6.97 4.96 5.10
C HIS A 73 -5.46 4.77 5.17
N GLN A 74 -4.81 4.75 4.02
CA GLN A 74 -3.36 4.62 3.95
C GLN A 74 -2.78 5.37 2.76
N ARG A 75 -1.62 5.97 2.97
CA ARG A 75 -0.81 6.58 1.92
C ARG A 75 0.51 5.82 1.80
N CYS A 76 0.83 5.40 0.58
CA CYS A 76 2.02 4.63 0.26
C CYS A 76 3.11 5.52 -0.34
N ASN A 77 4.35 5.02 -0.38
CA ASN A 77 5.47 5.65 -1.08
C ASN A 77 5.83 7.09 -0.61
N ILE A 78 5.71 7.36 0.69
CA ILE A 78 6.10 8.66 1.24
C ILE A 78 7.62 8.71 1.44
N LYS A 79 8.28 9.69 0.80
CA LYS A 79 9.73 9.94 0.96
C LYS A 79 10.02 10.60 2.31
N TYR A 80 10.01 9.78 3.36
CA TYR A 80 10.35 10.14 4.74
C TYR A 80 10.80 8.91 5.55
N SER A 81 11.55 9.14 6.63
CA SER A 81 12.03 8.06 7.49
C SER A 81 10.90 7.51 8.39
N PRO A 82 10.69 6.18 8.45
CA PRO A 82 9.63 5.59 9.25
C PRO A 82 9.70 5.91 10.75
N TRP A 83 10.91 5.95 11.31
CA TRP A 83 11.14 6.29 12.72
C TRP A 83 10.78 7.74 13.04
N LYS A 84 11.08 8.67 12.12
CA LYS A 84 10.69 10.08 12.28
C LYS A 84 9.19 10.27 12.13
N MET A 85 8.56 9.51 11.24
CA MET A 85 7.10 9.53 11.07
C MET A 85 6.39 9.01 12.32
N TRP A 86 6.94 7.98 12.97
CA TRP A 86 6.36 7.43 14.20
C TRP A 86 6.20 8.46 15.30
N TYR A 87 7.16 9.37 15.50
CA TYR A 87 7.01 10.47 16.47
C TYR A 87 5.83 11.38 16.16
N ILE A 88 5.64 11.74 14.89
CA ILE A 88 4.51 12.57 14.44
C ILE A 88 3.19 11.82 14.66
N ALA A 89 3.16 10.53 14.37
CA ALA A 89 1.98 9.71 14.58
C ALA A 89 1.64 9.50 16.06
N CYS A 90 2.64 9.40 16.93
CA CYS A 90 2.42 9.34 18.38
C CYS A 90 1.84 10.65 18.93
N LEU A 91 2.20 11.80 18.35
CA LEU A 91 1.67 13.10 18.76
C LEU A 91 0.15 13.20 18.57
N VAL A 92 -0.37 12.71 17.45
CA VAL A 92 -1.80 12.84 17.09
C VAL A 92 -2.67 11.68 17.55
N ARG A 93 -2.06 10.61 18.10
CA ARG A 93 -2.79 9.43 18.55
C ARG A 93 -3.72 9.79 19.70
N GLY A 94 -5.00 9.44 19.57
CA GLY A 94 -5.99 9.67 20.62
C GLY A 94 -6.51 11.11 20.70
N MET A 95 -6.16 11.97 19.74
CA MET A 95 -6.80 13.27 19.56
C MET A 95 -8.04 13.15 18.65
N THR A 96 -8.94 14.12 18.76
CA THR A 96 -9.99 14.30 17.74
C THR A 96 -9.35 14.70 16.41
N VAL A 97 -10.01 14.37 15.30
CA VAL A 97 -9.50 14.66 13.95
C VAL A 97 -9.22 16.15 13.75
N ASP A 98 -10.11 17.02 14.24
CA ASP A 98 -9.96 18.47 14.08
C ASP A 98 -8.81 19.05 14.93
N GLU A 99 -8.57 18.51 16.13
CA GLU A 99 -7.42 18.87 16.95
C GLU A 99 -6.11 18.38 16.31
N ALA A 100 -6.09 17.15 15.81
CA ALA A 100 -4.92 16.59 15.13
C ALA A 100 -4.52 17.46 13.92
N ILE A 101 -5.48 17.91 13.11
CA ILE A 101 -5.22 18.81 11.98
C ILE A 101 -4.64 20.15 12.45
N LYS A 102 -5.19 20.74 13.52
CA LYS A 102 -4.66 21.98 14.12
C LYS A 102 -3.23 21.80 14.60
N GLN A 103 -2.92 20.71 15.32
CA GLN A 103 -1.57 20.45 15.81
C GLN A 103 -0.57 20.24 14.66
N LEU A 104 -0.93 19.42 13.67
CA LEU A 104 -0.07 19.14 12.51
C LEU A 104 0.23 20.37 11.66
N LYS A 105 -0.65 21.38 11.66
CA LYS A 105 -0.43 22.66 10.96
C LYS A 105 0.78 23.42 11.49
N PHE A 106 1.09 23.29 12.79
CA PHE A 106 2.20 24.00 13.43
C PHE A 106 3.49 23.16 13.52
N VAL A 107 3.42 21.86 13.23
CA VAL A 107 4.61 21.00 13.22
C VAL A 107 5.44 21.27 11.96
N MET A 108 6.58 21.93 12.12
CA MET A 108 7.54 22.25 11.04
C MET A 108 8.37 21.02 10.58
N LYS A 109 7.72 19.87 10.37
CA LYS A 109 8.34 18.65 9.84
C LYS A 109 7.69 18.27 8.52
N LYS A 110 8.49 17.86 7.54
CA LYS A 110 7.98 17.44 6.22
C LYS A 110 6.86 16.39 6.32
N GLY A 111 7.05 15.37 7.17
CA GLY A 111 6.07 14.29 7.36
C GLY A 111 4.74 14.74 7.97
N ALA A 112 4.70 15.89 8.67
CA ALA A 112 3.46 16.39 9.27
C ALA A 112 2.46 16.84 8.19
N LYS A 113 2.95 17.40 7.08
CA LYS A 113 2.12 17.74 5.93
C LYS A 113 1.48 16.48 5.33
N ASP A 114 2.26 15.43 5.12
CA ASP A 114 1.77 14.18 4.53
C ASP A 114 0.72 13.50 5.42
N VAL A 115 0.93 13.50 6.74
CA VAL A 115 -0.03 12.94 7.71
C VAL A 115 -1.31 13.77 7.75
N ARG A 116 -1.21 15.10 7.75
CA ARG A 116 -2.37 16.00 7.75
C ARG A 116 -3.28 15.76 6.55
N GLU A 117 -2.71 15.72 5.35
CA GLU A 117 -3.46 15.44 4.12
C GLU A 117 -4.09 14.04 4.15
N THR A 118 -3.40 13.04 4.72
CA THR A 118 -3.97 11.69 4.86
C THR A 118 -5.19 11.70 5.81
N ILE A 119 -5.16 12.46 6.90
CA ILE A 119 -6.29 12.60 7.82
C ILE A 119 -7.45 13.37 7.15
N GLU A 120 -7.15 14.42 6.40
CA GLU A 120 -8.15 15.20 5.64
C GLU A 120 -8.86 14.30 4.60
N GLU A 121 -8.13 13.49 3.84
CA GLU A 121 -8.69 12.50 2.90
C GLU A 121 -9.55 11.45 3.60
N ALA A 122 -9.11 10.94 4.75
CA ALA A 122 -9.86 9.94 5.52
C ALA A 122 -11.19 10.52 6.05
N LYS A 123 -11.17 11.78 6.51
CA LYS A 123 -12.37 12.51 6.93
C LYS A 123 -13.38 12.65 5.78
N GLU A 124 -12.92 12.98 4.57
CA GLU A 124 -13.79 13.06 3.41
C GLU A 124 -14.39 11.71 3.02
N LEU A 125 -13.59 10.64 3.04
CA LEU A 125 -14.05 9.28 2.76
C LEU A 125 -15.11 8.82 3.77
N ALA A 126 -14.95 9.16 5.05
CA ALA A 126 -15.91 8.83 6.09
C ALA A 126 -17.30 9.42 5.82
N VAL A 127 -17.36 10.69 5.41
CA VAL A 127 -18.62 11.38 5.13
C VAL A 127 -19.24 10.91 3.82
N LYS A 128 -18.42 10.69 2.78
CA LYS A 128 -18.89 10.34 1.43
C LYS A 128 -19.31 8.88 1.28
N GLU A 129 -18.51 7.93 1.79
CA GLU A 129 -18.66 6.51 1.50
C GLU A 129 -19.20 5.69 2.68
N HIS A 130 -18.90 6.10 3.92
CA HIS A 130 -19.21 5.33 5.12
C HIS A 130 -20.39 5.89 5.94
N ASN A 131 -21.15 6.82 5.37
CA ASN A 131 -22.36 7.41 5.96
C ASN A 131 -22.17 7.96 7.38
N VAL A 132 -21.02 8.61 7.62
CA VAL A 132 -20.76 9.29 8.90
C VAL A 132 -21.40 10.68 8.89
N GLU A 133 -22.40 10.90 9.74
CA GLU A 133 -23.17 12.16 9.80
C GLU A 133 -22.33 13.34 10.34
N PHE A 134 -21.58 13.11 11.43
CA PHE A 134 -20.83 14.16 12.11
C PHE A 134 -19.33 13.95 11.97
N ALA A 135 -18.69 14.78 11.14
CA ALA A 135 -17.25 14.73 10.94
C ALA A 135 -16.43 15.18 12.17
N SER A 136 -17.07 15.85 13.13
CA SER A 136 -16.48 16.31 14.39
C SER A 136 -16.35 15.20 15.44
N ASN A 137 -17.11 14.11 15.33
CA ASN A 137 -17.05 12.96 16.25
C ASN A 137 -16.09 11.86 15.75
N LEU A 138 -15.02 12.26 15.06
CA LEU A 138 -13.99 11.36 14.54
C LEU A 138 -12.73 11.48 15.38
N TRP A 139 -12.13 10.33 15.68
CA TRP A 139 -10.93 10.21 16.49
C TRP A 139 -9.82 9.51 15.73
N VAL A 140 -8.58 9.97 15.94
CA VAL A 140 -7.40 9.34 15.36
C VAL A 140 -7.04 8.11 16.18
N GLY A 141 -7.18 6.94 15.58
CA GLY A 141 -6.97 5.66 16.24
C GLY A 141 -5.54 5.14 16.09
N LYS A 142 -5.42 3.98 15.45
CA LYS A 142 -4.17 3.22 15.40
C LYS A 142 -3.32 3.63 14.20
N TYR A 143 -2.10 4.05 14.48
CA TYR A 143 -1.06 4.18 13.48
C TYR A 143 -0.18 2.93 13.44
N THR A 144 0.13 2.44 12.23
CA THR A 144 1.17 1.40 12.03
C THR A 144 2.23 1.88 11.03
N HIS A 145 3.49 1.60 11.35
CA HIS A 145 4.61 1.84 10.44
C HIS A 145 5.15 0.51 9.92
N ASN A 146 5.12 0.30 8.61
CA ASN A 146 6.00 -0.68 7.97
C ASN A 146 7.00 0.10 7.11
N ARG A 147 8.21 -0.45 6.88
CA ARG A 147 9.36 0.24 6.25
C ARG A 147 9.07 1.05 4.96
N ILE A 148 7.91 0.85 4.33
CA ILE A 148 7.48 1.52 3.07
C ILE A 148 5.97 1.90 3.08
N LYS A 149 5.21 1.68 4.17
CA LYS A 149 3.75 1.95 4.22
C LYS A 149 3.31 2.58 5.54
N TYR A 150 2.49 3.63 5.42
CA TYR A 150 1.92 4.36 6.54
C TYR A 150 0.41 4.17 6.53
N LYS A 151 -0.13 3.66 7.64
CA LYS A 151 -1.56 3.37 7.80
C LYS A 151 -2.10 4.20 8.93
N ILE A 152 -3.20 4.91 8.66
CA ILE A 152 -3.94 5.66 9.66
C ILE A 152 -5.29 4.94 9.80
N GLN A 153 -5.51 4.34 10.97
CA GLN A 153 -6.79 3.79 11.34
C GLN A 153 -7.53 4.83 12.16
N ASP A 154 -8.58 5.40 11.61
CA ASP A 154 -9.48 6.26 12.36
C ASP A 154 -10.51 5.36 13.04
N PHE A 155 -10.39 5.25 14.35
CA PHE A 155 -11.35 4.54 15.19
C PHE A 155 -11.95 5.53 16.17
N TYR A 156 -13.21 5.25 16.50
CA TYR A 156 -14.09 5.84 17.51
C TYR A 156 -15.07 6.89 16.96
N PHE A 157 -16.29 6.40 16.70
CA PHE A 157 -17.53 7.11 16.94
C PHE A 157 -17.98 6.70 18.35
N SER A 158 -18.27 7.65 19.25
CA SER A 158 -19.13 7.39 20.42
C SER A 158 -20.54 7.85 20.12
#